data_AF-A0A5Y1YEL0-F1
#
_entry.id   AF-A0A5Y1YEL0-F1
#
_cell.length_a   1.000
_cell.length_b   1.000
_cell.length_c   1.000
_cell.angle_alpha   90.00
_cell.angle_beta   90.00
_cell.angle_gamma   90.00
#
_symmetry.space_group_name_H-M   'P 1'
#
loop_
_entity.id
_entity.type
_entity.pdbx_description
1 polymer ?
#
loop_
_entity_poly.entity_id
_entity_poly.type
_entity_poly.pdbx_seq_one_letter_code
_entity_poly.pdbx_strand_id
1 'polypeptide(L)'
;MSVLTDKQDKREKMTDDFFMRESGKLSFAEIMYRLAECEEIWDSNASYAGVYRQIKAQGLESLTAKQRWIYENELKPMSVEKCGFQGTCERPSFPGKYCDMHEQKFGS
;
A
#
# COMPACT_ATOMS: atom_id res chain seq x y z
N MET A 1 -17.79 42.64 12.66
CA MET A 1 -17.45 41.56 13.61
C MET A 1 -17.98 40.28 12.98
N SER A 2 -17.18 39.61 12.14
CA SER A 2 -16.35 38.45 12.55
C SER A 2 -17.25 37.41 13.21
N VAL A 3 -17.49 36.24 12.64
CA VAL A 3 -16.47 35.24 12.31
C VAL A 3 -16.93 34.38 11.11
N LEU A 4 -16.13 34.41 10.04
CA LEU A 4 -16.05 33.33 9.05
C LEU A 4 -15.10 32.28 9.64
N THR A 5 -15.62 31.15 10.11
CA THR A 5 -14.77 30.01 10.49
C THR A 5 -15.38 28.69 10.03
N ASP A 6 -14.58 28.00 9.24
CA ASP A 6 -14.33 26.56 9.34
C ASP A 6 -15.40 25.58 8.87
N LYS A 7 -15.68 25.58 7.56
CA LYS A 7 -16.10 24.35 6.86
C LYS A 7 -15.42 24.15 5.50
N GLN A 8 -14.23 24.72 5.31
CA GLN A 8 -13.35 24.41 4.18
C GLN A 8 -12.28 23.39 4.61
N ASP A 9 -12.66 22.21 5.08
CA ASP A 9 -11.65 21.18 5.45
C ASP A 9 -12.19 19.75 5.41
N LYS A 10 -12.72 19.32 4.26
CA LYS A 10 -13.03 17.90 3.98
C LYS A 10 -12.71 17.52 2.53
N ARG A 11 -11.58 18.03 2.02
CA ARG A 11 -11.04 17.66 0.70
C ARG A 11 -9.54 17.35 0.74
N GLU A 12 -9.01 16.97 1.90
CA GLU A 12 -7.75 16.24 1.96
C GLU A 12 -8.06 14.74 1.88
N LYS A 13 -7.70 14.17 0.73
CA LYS A 13 -7.64 12.72 0.52
C LYS A 13 -6.66 12.15 1.55
N MET A 14 -7.16 11.72 2.70
CA MET A 14 -6.46 10.83 3.61
C MET A 14 -6.40 9.45 2.94
N THR A 15 -5.53 9.29 1.96
CA THR A 15 -5.04 7.96 1.57
C THR A 15 -4.24 7.44 2.75
N ASP A 16 -4.93 6.79 3.67
CA ASP A 16 -4.49 6.14 4.92
C ASP A 16 -2.96 6.11 5.10
N ASP A 17 -2.42 7.11 5.83
CA ASP A 17 -0.99 7.32 6.12
C ASP A 17 -0.27 6.05 6.58
N PHE A 18 -1.02 5.12 7.16
CA PHE A 18 -0.52 3.82 7.56
C PHE A 18 0.15 3.07 6.40
N PHE A 19 -0.54 2.86 5.28
CA PHE A 19 0.00 2.01 4.21
C PHE A 19 1.21 2.65 3.54
N MET A 20 1.18 3.97 3.36
CA MET A 20 2.33 4.75 2.87
C MET A 20 3.53 4.62 3.81
N ARG A 21 3.32 4.83 5.12
CA ARG A 21 4.38 4.79 6.13
C ARG A 21 4.97 3.39 6.28
N GLU A 22 4.13 2.36 6.36
CA GLU A 22 4.59 0.98 6.58
C GLU A 22 5.24 0.39 5.33
N SER A 23 4.68 0.62 4.13
CA SER A 23 5.33 0.20 2.89
C SER A 23 6.66 0.91 2.64
N GLY A 24 6.80 2.15 3.10
CA GLY A 24 8.06 2.90 3.08
C GLY A 24 9.20 2.29 3.89
N LYS A 25 8.92 1.38 4.83
CA LYS A 25 9.92 0.65 5.61
C LYS A 25 10.43 -0.60 4.91
N LEU A 26 9.74 -1.06 3.87
CA LEU A 26 10.08 -2.27 3.15
C LEU A 26 11.18 -2.01 2.12
N SER A 27 12.01 -3.03 1.89
CA SER A 27 12.96 -2.99 0.77
C SER A 27 12.21 -3.09 -0.56
N PHE A 28 12.84 -2.61 -1.64
CA PHE A 28 12.27 -2.75 -2.98
C PHE A 28 11.96 -4.21 -3.34
N ALA A 29 12.86 -5.14 -3.00
CA ALA A 29 12.67 -6.57 -3.26
C ALA A 29 11.45 -7.12 -2.51
N GLU A 30 11.26 -6.71 -1.25
CA GLU A 30 10.11 -7.12 -0.44
C GLU A 30 8.81 -6.54 -1.00
N ILE A 31 8.80 -5.27 -1.42
CA ILE A 31 7.62 -4.65 -2.05
C ILE A 31 7.23 -5.43 -3.31
N MET A 32 8.18 -5.74 -4.18
CA MET A 32 7.92 -6.47 -5.42
C MET A 32 7.42 -7.89 -5.16
N TYR A 33 7.99 -8.58 -4.16
CA TYR A 33 7.54 -9.89 -3.73
C TYR A 33 6.08 -9.85 -3.25
N ARG A 34 5.74 -8.89 -2.38
CA ARG A 34 4.37 -8.72 -1.87
C ARG A 34 3.37 -8.35 -2.96
N LEU A 35 3.76 -7.47 -3.86
CA LEU A 35 2.89 -7.11 -4.99
C LEU A 35 2.62 -8.31 -5.91
N ALA A 36 3.57 -9.22 -6.09
CA ALA A 36 3.32 -10.44 -6.87
C ALA A 36 2.17 -11.29 -6.29
N GLU A 37 2.04 -11.34 -4.96
CA GLU A 37 0.94 -12.05 -4.28
C GLU A 37 -0.41 -11.30 -4.36
N CYS A 38 -0.39 -10.03 -4.78
CA CYS A 38 -1.58 -9.19 -4.99
C CYS A 38 -1.96 -9.04 -6.46
N GLU A 39 -1.54 -9.97 -7.33
CA GLU A 39 -1.74 -9.88 -8.80
C GLU A 39 -3.16 -9.55 -9.20
N GLU A 40 -4.15 -10.25 -8.65
CA GLU A 40 -5.56 -10.03 -8.98
C GLU A 40 -6.02 -8.59 -8.66
N ILE A 41 -5.46 -7.98 -7.62
CA ILE A 41 -5.85 -6.64 -7.17
C ILE A 41 -5.28 -5.59 -8.14
N TRP A 42 -3.97 -5.61 -8.38
CA TRP A 42 -3.37 -4.58 -9.23
C TRP A 42 -3.59 -4.84 -10.72
N ASP A 43 -3.76 -6.08 -11.17
CA ASP A 43 -4.00 -6.37 -12.59
C ASP A 43 -5.39 -5.92 -13.05
N SER A 44 -6.35 -5.79 -12.11
CA SER A 44 -7.65 -5.19 -12.36
C SER A 44 -7.59 -3.72 -12.82
N ASN A 45 -6.44 -3.05 -12.62
CA ASN A 45 -6.19 -1.69 -13.09
C ASN A 45 -5.06 -1.68 -14.13
N ALA A 46 -5.41 -1.38 -15.39
CA ALA A 46 -4.45 -1.36 -16.51
C ALA A 46 -3.23 -0.45 -16.28
N SER A 47 -3.39 0.66 -15.55
CA SER A 47 -2.26 1.54 -15.22
C SER A 47 -1.30 0.86 -14.24
N TYR A 48 -1.82 0.16 -13.24
CA TYR A 48 -1.01 -0.54 -12.24
C TYR A 48 -0.30 -1.73 -12.87
N ALA A 49 -1.02 -2.53 -13.67
CA ALA A 49 -0.45 -3.63 -14.44
C ALA A 49 0.71 -3.15 -15.33
N GLY A 50 0.53 -2.04 -16.05
CA GLY A 50 1.57 -1.46 -16.88
C GLY A 50 2.81 -1.03 -16.07
N VAL A 51 2.61 -0.32 -14.96
CA VAL A 51 3.70 0.13 -14.08
C VAL A 51 4.43 -1.06 -13.47
N TYR A 52 3.74 -2.03 -12.91
CA TYR A 52 4.35 -3.22 -12.29
C TYR A 52 5.18 -4.02 -13.28
N ARG A 53 4.63 -4.30 -14.48
CA ARG A 53 5.36 -5.02 -15.55
C ARG A 53 6.59 -4.26 -16.01
N GLN A 54 6.50 -2.93 -16.12
CA GLN A 54 7.64 -2.10 -16.50
C GLN A 54 8.73 -2.10 -15.42
N ILE A 55 8.38 -1.98 -14.14
CA ILE A 55 9.33 -2.09 -13.02
C ILE A 55 10.01 -3.47 -13.04
N LYS A 56 9.25 -4.55 -13.23
CA LYS A 56 9.80 -5.92 -13.28
C LYS A 56 10.77 -6.12 -14.45
N ALA A 57 10.51 -5.52 -15.60
CA ALA A 57 11.33 -5.68 -16.79
C ALA A 57 12.56 -4.76 -16.85
N GLN A 58 12.42 -3.51 -16.36
CA GLN A 58 13.40 -2.44 -16.62
C GLN A 58 13.83 -1.69 -15.35
N GLY A 59 13.28 -2.02 -14.19
CA GLY A 59 13.57 -1.35 -12.93
C GLY A 59 12.85 -0.02 -12.75
N LEU A 60 12.97 0.56 -11.55
CA LEU A 60 12.30 1.81 -11.15
C LEU A 60 12.75 3.03 -11.97
N GLU A 61 13.99 3.04 -12.43
CA GLU A 61 14.53 4.19 -13.19
C GLU A 61 13.92 4.33 -14.59
N SER A 62 13.26 3.30 -15.09
CA SER A 62 12.52 3.36 -16.36
C SER A 62 11.23 4.18 -16.26
N LEU A 63 10.73 4.45 -15.05
CA LEU A 63 9.43 5.08 -14.86
C LEU A 63 9.44 6.57 -15.19
N THR A 64 8.46 7.00 -15.98
CA THR A 64 8.14 8.43 -16.13
C THR A 64 7.68 9.01 -14.78
N ALA A 65 7.69 10.34 -14.65
CA ALA A 65 7.24 11.02 -13.42
C ALA A 65 5.82 10.60 -12.99
N LYS A 66 4.90 10.43 -13.95
CA LYS A 66 3.54 9.97 -13.68
C LYS A 66 3.51 8.53 -13.17
N GLN A 67 4.27 7.64 -13.80
CA GLN A 67 4.34 6.24 -13.38
C GLN A 67 5.03 6.07 -12.03
N ARG A 68 6.06 6.87 -11.75
CA ARG A 68 6.71 6.91 -10.44
C ARG A 68 5.75 7.39 -9.37
N TRP A 69 4.90 8.39 -9.67
CA TRP A 69 3.85 8.81 -8.74
C TRP A 69 2.85 7.67 -8.46
N ILE A 70 2.40 6.95 -9.49
CA ILE A 70 1.52 5.77 -9.34
C ILE A 70 2.20 4.70 -8.49
N TYR A 71 3.48 4.42 -8.75
CA TYR A 71 4.24 3.46 -7.97
C TYR A 71 4.29 3.85 -6.48
N GLU A 72 4.74 5.06 -6.18
CA GLU A 72 4.97 5.49 -4.79
C GLU A 72 3.68 5.68 -3.98
N ASN A 73 2.61 6.15 -4.62
CA ASN A 73 1.40 6.58 -3.91
C ASN A 73 0.24 5.58 -4.00
N GLU A 74 0.27 4.64 -4.94
CA GLU A 74 -0.87 3.75 -5.18
C GLU A 74 -0.45 2.27 -5.13
N LEU A 75 0.55 1.86 -5.91
CA LEU A 75 1.00 0.46 -5.93
C LEU A 75 1.76 0.06 -4.67
N LYS A 76 2.84 0.78 -4.32
CA LYS A 76 3.69 0.46 -3.17
C LYS A 76 2.90 0.30 -1.85
N PRO A 77 1.90 1.15 -1.55
CA PRO A 77 1.02 0.95 -0.38
C PRO A 77 0.28 -0.38 -0.34
N MET A 78 -0.07 -0.98 -1.49
CA MET A 78 -0.75 -2.29 -1.56
C MET A 78 0.13 -3.44 -1.07
N SER A 79 1.44 -3.24 -0.94
CA SER A 79 2.34 -4.24 -0.35
C SER A 79 2.16 -4.43 1.16
N VAL A 80 1.27 -3.67 1.81
CA VAL A 80 1.00 -3.79 3.24
C VAL A 80 -0.50 -3.87 3.47
N GLU A 81 -0.91 -4.72 4.39
CA GLU A 81 -2.28 -4.75 4.91
C GLU A 81 -2.29 -4.52 6.43
N LYS A 82 -3.44 -4.16 7.00
CA LYS A 82 -3.65 -4.17 8.45
C LYS A 82 -4.09 -5.59 8.84
N CYS A 83 -3.48 -6.16 9.88
CA CYS A 83 -3.82 -7.51 10.36
C CYS A 83 -5.32 -7.71 10.62
N GLY A 84 -6.03 -6.68 11.08
CA GLY A 84 -7.49 -6.68 11.15
C GLY A 84 -8.09 -7.75 12.07
N PHE A 85 -7.29 -8.44 12.89
CA PHE A 85 -7.76 -9.49 13.80
C PHE A 85 -8.84 -8.92 14.72
N GLN A 86 -10.06 -9.45 14.57
CA GLN A 86 -11.28 -8.97 15.22
C GLN A 86 -11.51 -7.45 15.11
N GLY A 87 -10.96 -6.81 14.08
CA GLY A 87 -11.02 -5.34 13.91
C GLY A 87 -10.22 -4.55 14.94
N THR A 88 -9.34 -5.19 15.73
CA THR A 88 -8.59 -4.53 16.82
C THR A 88 -7.08 -4.45 16.57
N CYS A 89 -6.55 -5.33 15.72
CA CYS A 89 -5.12 -5.34 15.42
C CYS A 89 -4.76 -4.42 14.25
N GLU A 90 -4.13 -3.30 14.56
CA GLU A 90 -3.62 -2.33 13.59
C GLU A 90 -2.16 -2.57 13.18
N ARG A 91 -1.57 -3.73 13.54
CA ARG A 91 -0.20 -4.07 13.12
C ARG A 91 -0.15 -4.31 11.60
N PRO A 92 0.94 -3.89 10.92
CA PRO A 92 1.12 -4.23 9.51
C PRO A 92 1.26 -5.74 9.35
N SER A 93 0.67 -6.26 8.28
CA SER A 93 0.79 -7.64 7.86
C SER A 93 1.09 -7.72 6.38
N PHE A 94 1.48 -8.94 5.96
CA PHE A 94 1.53 -9.28 4.55
C PHE A 94 0.11 -9.25 3.97
N PRO A 95 -0.10 -8.78 2.73
CA PRO A 95 -1.42 -8.79 2.10
C PRO A 95 -2.08 -10.18 2.16
N GLY A 96 -3.33 -10.25 2.59
CA GLY A 96 -4.09 -11.48 2.78
C GLY A 96 -3.67 -12.32 3.99
N LYS A 97 -2.78 -11.82 4.86
CA LYS A 97 -2.28 -12.55 6.04
C LYS A 97 -2.47 -11.78 7.34
N TYR A 98 -2.43 -12.51 8.45
CA TYR A 98 -2.38 -11.92 9.78
C TYR A 98 -0.96 -11.40 10.10
N CYS A 99 -0.80 -10.57 11.13
CA CYS A 99 0.53 -10.22 11.62
C CYS A 99 1.18 -11.39 12.39
N ASP A 100 2.48 -11.31 12.58
CA ASP A 100 3.30 -12.22 13.39
C ASP A 100 2.65 -12.65 14.72
N MET A 101 1.99 -11.71 15.40
CA MET A 101 1.30 -11.92 16.67
C MET A 101 0.02 -12.77 16.56
N HIS A 102 -0.67 -12.73 15.42
CA HIS A 102 -1.95 -13.41 15.18
C HIS A 102 -1.85 -14.58 14.17
N GLU A 103 -0.72 -14.74 13.48
CA GLU A 103 -0.41 -15.91 12.65
C GLU A 103 -0.06 -17.16 13.49
N GLN A 104 0.27 -17.00 14.78
CA GLN A 104 0.43 -18.11 15.71
C GLN A 104 -0.93 -18.70 16.12
N LYS A 105 -1.50 -19.57 15.29
CA LYS A 105 -2.55 -20.50 15.73
C LYS A 105 -1.92 -21.69 16.44
N PHE A 106 -2.17 -21.78 17.75
CA PHE A 106 -2.32 -22.99 18.57
C PHE A 106 -1.54 -24.23 18.11
N GLY A 107 -0.41 -24.46 18.77
CA GLY A 107 0.35 -25.70 18.76
C GLY A 107 1.15 -25.84 20.05
N SER A 108 0.44 -25.99 21.18
CA SER A 108 0.98 -26.51 22.43
C SER A 108 -0.06 -27.42 23.06
#